data_AF-A0A6L3B1L5-F1
#
_entry.id   AF-A0A6L3B1L5-F1
#
_cell.length_a   1.000
_cell.length_b   1.000
_cell.length_c   1.000
_cell.angle_alpha   90.00
_cell.angle_beta   90.00
_cell.angle_gamma   90.00
#
_symmetry.space_group_name_H-M   'P 1'
#
loop_
_entity.id
_entity.type
_entity.pdbx_description
1 polymer ?
#
loop_
_entity_poly.entity_id
_entity_poly.type
_entity_poly.pdbx_seq_one_letter_code
_entity_poly.pdbx_strand_id
1 'polypeptide(L)' 'MDRKEFLLALDEMLELDPGTLTGAEELESIDSWDSLAVISFIALVDEKLGHVVEGEKLVKAKTVDDLLALAGIAVTA' A
#
# COMPACT_ATOMS: atom_id res chain seq x y z
N MET A 1 -10.40 -5.08 -6.66
CA MET A 1 -8.96 -5.38 -6.69
C MET A 1 -8.69 -6.39 -5.59
N ASP A 2 -8.01 -7.48 -5.92
CA ASP A 2 -7.60 -8.49 -4.93
C ASP A 2 -6.25 -8.14 -4.30
N ARG A 3 -5.93 -8.74 -3.14
CA ARG A 3 -4.67 -8.52 -2.40
C ARG A 3 -3.43 -8.60 -3.30
N LYS A 4 -3.39 -9.60 -4.16
CA LYS A 4 -2.25 -9.82 -5.07
C LYS A 4 -2.11 -8.68 -6.08
N GLU A 5 -3.21 -8.21 -6.67
CA GLU A 5 -3.15 -7.10 -7.62
C GLU A 5 -2.65 -5.84 -6.93
N PHE A 6 -3.08 -5.61 -5.68
CA PHE A 6 -2.68 -4.43 -4.93
C PHE A 6 -1.19 -4.43 -4.60
N LEU A 7 -0.67 -5.57 -4.15
CA LEU A 7 0.77 -5.74 -3.92
C LEU A 7 1.56 -5.50 -5.19
N LEU A 8 1.12 -6.02 -6.34
CA LEU A 8 1.77 -5.78 -7.63
C LEU A 8 1.75 -4.30 -8.03
N ALA A 9 0.63 -3.61 -7.81
CA ALA A 9 0.55 -2.18 -8.09
C ALA A 9 1.42 -1.35 -7.14
N LEU A 10 1.59 -1.82 -5.90
CA LEU A 10 2.46 -1.22 -4.91
C LEU A 10 3.94 -1.48 -5.23
N ASP A 11 4.30 -2.69 -5.68
CA ASP A 11 5.63 -3.02 -6.22
C ASP A 11 5.96 -2.06 -7.38
N GLU A 12 5.03 -1.93 -8.34
CA GLU A 12 5.21 -1.04 -9.49
C GLU A 12 5.34 0.44 -9.08
N MET A 13 4.54 0.89 -8.11
CA MET A 13 4.61 2.24 -7.55
C MET A 13 5.94 2.53 -6.84
N LEU A 14 6.51 1.51 -6.18
CA LEU A 14 7.75 1.61 -5.40
C LEU A 14 8.99 1.23 -6.22
N GLU A 15 8.82 1.00 -7.53
CA GLU A 15 9.87 0.57 -8.45
C GLU A 15 10.56 -0.74 -8.01
N LEU A 16 9.80 -1.65 -7.40
CA LEU A 16 10.24 -2.97 -6.95
C LEU A 16 9.84 -4.06 -7.95
N ASP A 17 10.53 -5.21 -7.88
CA ASP A 17 10.16 -6.38 -8.67
C ASP A 17 8.78 -6.91 -8.26
N PRO A 18 7.93 -7.34 -9.21
CA PRO A 18 6.58 -7.82 -8.92
C PRO A 18 6.60 -9.08 -8.04
N GLY A 19 5.88 -9.02 -6.92
CA GLY A 19 5.87 -10.08 -5.90
C GLY A 19 7.00 -9.96 -4.87
N THR A 20 7.70 -8.82 -4.82
CA THR A 20 8.60 -8.48 -3.72
C THR A 20 7.78 -8.26 -2.46
N LEU A 21 6.75 -7.43 -2.56
CA LEU A 21 5.87 -7.13 -1.43
C LEU A 21 4.92 -8.29 -1.16
N THR A 22 4.99 -8.79 0.07
CA THR A 22 4.15 -9.87 0.59
C THR A 22 3.12 -9.41 1.59
N GLY A 23 3.27 -8.20 2.16
CA GLY A 23 2.39 -7.62 3.18
C GLY A 23 3.05 -7.50 4.56
N ALA A 24 3.93 -8.45 4.91
CA ALA A 24 4.56 -8.50 6.24
C ALA A 24 5.70 -7.50 6.42
N GLU A 25 6.18 -6.90 5.32
CA GLU A 25 7.29 -5.95 5.37
C GLU A 25 6.89 -4.64 6.02
N GLU A 26 7.83 -4.09 6.77
CA GLU A 26 7.70 -2.79 7.40
C GLU A 26 7.92 -1.67 6.38
N LEU A 27 7.01 -0.72 6.33
CA LEU A 27 7.08 0.43 5.43
C LEU A 27 8.34 1.27 5.69
N GLU A 28 8.77 1.37 6.95
CA GLU A 28 10.01 2.07 7.31
C GLU A 28 11.29 1.39 6.77
N SER A 29 11.21 0.09 6.45
CA SER A 29 12.32 -0.65 5.84
C SER A 29 12.35 -0.56 4.31
N ILE A 30 11.29 0.00 3.71
CA ILE A 30 11.20 0.20 2.26
C ILE A 30 11.75 1.59 1.95
N ASP A 31 12.93 1.64 1.33
CA ASP A 31 13.60 2.91 0.99
C ASP A 31 12.74 3.78 0.05
N SER A 32 11.99 3.17 -0.86
CA SER A 32 11.05 3.85 -1.77
C SER A 32 9.79 4.39 -1.07
N TRP A 33 9.57 4.10 0.22
CA TRP A 33 8.38 4.52 0.95
C TRP A 33 8.57 5.90 1.58
N ASP A 34 8.39 6.94 0.76
CA ASP A 34 8.47 8.34 1.18
C ASP A 34 7.11 9.03 1.31
N SER A 35 7.14 10.32 1.69
CA SER A 35 5.95 11.19 1.63
C SER A 35 5.30 11.24 0.25
N LEU A 36 6.07 11.04 -0.83
CA LEU A 36 5.53 10.97 -2.20
C LEU A 36 4.78 9.65 -2.43
N ALA A 37 5.36 8.52 -2.02
CA ALA A 37 4.70 7.21 -2.08
C ALA A 37 3.38 7.20 -1.31
N VAL A 38 3.33 7.87 -0.15
CA VAL A 38 2.09 8.09 0.63
C VAL A 38 1.01 8.78 -0.20
N ILE A 39 1.36 9.85 -0.93
CA ILE A 39 0.40 10.60 -1.77
C ILE A 39 -0.04 9.76 -2.97
N SER A 40 0.91 9.11 -3.66
CA SER A 40 0.64 8.21 -4.78
C SER A 40 -0.25 7.04 -4.36
N PHE A 41 -0.05 6.51 -3.17
CA PHE A 41 -0.86 5.45 -2.59
C PHE A 41 -2.31 5.91 -2.37
N ILE A 42 -2.52 7.09 -1.77
CA ILE A 42 -3.86 7.63 -1.55
C ILE A 42 -4.59 7.82 -2.88
N ALA A 43 -3.90 8.37 -3.89
CA ALA A 43 -4.45 8.52 -5.23
C ALA A 43 -4.78 7.15 -5.86
N LEU A 44 -3.89 6.16 -5.72
CA LEU A 44 -4.10 4.82 -6.25
C LEU A 44 -5.33 4.15 -5.62
N VAL A 45 -5.50 4.24 -4.31
CA VAL A 45 -6.68 3.69 -3.62
C VAL A 45 -7.94 4.45 -4.00
N ASP A 46 -7.88 5.78 -4.09
CA ASP A 46 -9.03 6.60 -4.51
C ASP A 46 -9.46 6.26 -5.94
N GLU A 47 -8.52 6.17 -6.89
CA GLU A 47 -8.82 5.88 -8.30
C GLU A 47 -9.25 4.43 -8.54
N LYS A 48 -8.59 3.45 -7.88
CA LYS A 48 -8.85 2.02 -8.12
C LYS A 48 -10.03 1.48 -7.33
N LEU A 49 -10.20 1.95 -6.09
CA LEU A 49 -11.16 1.41 -5.13
C LEU A 49 -12.29 2.41 -4.82
N GLY A 50 -12.15 3.68 -5.21
CA GLY A 50 -13.11 4.72 -4.86
C GLY A 50 -13.11 5.02 -3.36
N HIS A 51 -12.00 4.74 -2.66
CA HIS A 51 -11.88 4.89 -1.22
C HIS A 51 -10.82 5.92 -0.87
N VAL A 52 -11.21 6.91 -0.06
CA VAL A 52 -10.28 7.94 0.40
C VAL A 52 -9.58 7.46 1.67
N VAL A 53 -8.27 7.28 1.61
CA VAL A 53 -7.46 6.95 2.78
C VAL A 53 -6.96 8.22 3.44
N GLU A 54 -7.19 8.35 4.75
CA GLU A 54 -6.71 9.48 5.53
C GLU A 54 -5.18 9.38 5.70
N GLY A 55 -4.45 10.42 5.28
CA GLY A 55 -2.99 10.45 5.40
C GLY A 55 -2.48 10.21 6.83
N GLU A 56 -3.21 10.67 7.85
CA GLU A 56 -2.88 10.40 9.26
C GLU A 56 -2.94 8.91 9.64
N LYS A 57 -3.83 8.13 9.00
CA LYS A 57 -3.87 6.68 9.18
C LYS A 57 -2.73 6.01 8.43
N LEU A 58 -2.36 6.53 7.27
CA LEU A 58 -1.20 6.04 6.51
C LEU A 58 0.11 6.23 7.27
N VAL A 59 0.27 7.38 7.94
CA VAL A 59 1.45 7.66 8.79
C VAL A 59 1.52 6.74 10.01
N LYS A 60 0.38 6.21 10.46
CA LYS A 60 0.32 5.21 11.53
C LYS A 60 0.49 3.78 11.03
N ALA A 61 0.33 3.53 9.74
CA ALA A 61 0.57 2.24 9.12
C ALA A 61 2.06 1.89 9.27
N LYS A 62 2.33 0.67 9.74
CA LYS A 62 3.71 0.19 9.90
C LYS A 62 4.11 -0.80 8.83
N THR A 63 3.13 -1.51 8.29
CA THR A 63 3.36 -2.62 7.37
C THR A 63 2.56 -2.44 6.09
N VAL A 64 2.94 -3.16 5.04
CA VAL A 64 2.16 -3.21 3.81
C VAL A 64 0.77 -3.81 4.05
N ASP A 65 0.62 -4.68 5.05
CA ASP A 65 -0.68 -5.22 5.46
C ASP A 65 -1.61 -4.16 6.07
N ASP A 66 -1.07 -3.21 6.85
CA ASP A 66 -1.83 -2.02 7.26
C ASP A 66 -2.33 -1.22 6.04
N LEU A 67 -1.50 -1.07 5.00
CA LEU A 67 -1.91 -0.38 3.77
C LEU A 67 -3.07 -1.10 3.08
N LEU A 68 -3.00 -2.44 2.97
CA LEU A 68 -4.07 -3.27 2.44
C LEU A 68 -5.36 -3.11 3.25
N ALA A 69 -5.26 -3.10 4.58
CA ALA A 69 -6.40 -2.89 5.47
C ALA A 69 -7.00 -1.49 5.29
N LEU A 70 -6.18 -0.45 5.13
CA LEU A 70 -6.64 0.93 4.86
C LEU A 70 -7.29 1.07 3.49
N ALA A 71 -6.82 0.29 2.51
CA ALA A 71 -7.44 0.19 1.20
C ALA A 71 -8.76 -0.62 1.21
N GLY A 72 -9.14 -1.21 2.35
CA GLY A 72 -10.36 -2.03 2.47
C GLY A 72 -10.23 -3.39 1.78
N ILE A 73 -9.00 -3.84 1.51
CA ILE A 73 -8.75 -5.17 0.97
C ILE A 73 -8.73 -6.13 2.13
N ALA A 74 -9.61 -7.14 2.09
CA ALA A 74 -9.71 -8.14 3.14
C ALA A 74 -8.39 -8.91 3.26
N VAL A 75 -7.61 -8.62 4.30
CA VAL A 75 -6.48 -9.44 4.73
C VAL A 75 -7.10 -10.71 5.33
N THR A 76 -7.33 -11.69 4.47
CA THR A 76 -7.74 -13.02 4.91
C THR A 76 -6.50 -13.70 5.50
N ALA A 77 -6.53 -13.87 6.82
CA ALA A 77 -5.53 -14.60 7.60
C ALA A 77 -5.43 -16.08 7.21
#